data_AF-A0A0D0AB92-F1
#
_entry.id   AF-A0A0D0AB92-F1
#
_cell.length_a   1.000
_cell.length_b   1.000
_cell.length_c   1.000
_cell.angle_alpha   90.00
_cell.angle_beta   90.00
_cell.angle_gamma   90.00
#
_symmetry.space_group_name_H-M   'P 1'
#
loop_
_entity.id
_entity.type
_entity.pdbx_description
1 polymer ?
#
loop_
_entity_poly.entity_id
_entity_poly.type
_entity_poly.pdbx_seq_one_letter_code
_entity_poly.pdbx_strand_id
1 'polypeptide(L)'
;MKYVGNLWDKEAMGKRLDDLVLVEQQGITFKMFYVLLPPSLPAFPSPRTFVVLPPRSSPAFPSYIISRNSVASDEVQAHMGMFEPTQNDGYYELGLETARIIREAAARSGQMHSTVPI
;
A
#
# COMPACT_ATOMS: atom_id res chain seq x y z
N MET A 1 12.74 -22.06 -13.80
CA MET A 1 12.16 -21.59 -12.52
C MET A 1 12.78 -20.26 -12.05
N LYS A 2 12.86 -19.23 -12.90
CA LYS A 2 13.43 -17.91 -12.52
C LYS A 2 12.43 -17.01 -11.78
N TYR A 3 11.14 -17.11 -12.11
CA TYR A 3 10.07 -16.28 -11.54
C TYR A 3 9.84 -16.49 -10.04
N VAL A 4 9.93 -17.73 -9.56
CA VAL A 4 9.80 -18.04 -8.13
C VAL A 4 11.05 -17.61 -7.37
N GLY A 5 12.25 -17.72 -7.96
CA GLY A 5 13.51 -17.33 -7.32
C GLY A 5 13.51 -15.88 -6.85
N ASN A 6 12.95 -14.96 -7.64
CA ASN A 6 12.85 -13.54 -7.28
C ASN A 6 11.92 -13.25 -6.09
N LEU A 7 11.00 -14.17 -5.76
CA LEU A 7 10.14 -14.04 -4.58
C LEU A 7 10.86 -14.44 -3.29
N TRP A 8 11.96 -15.19 -3.40
CA TRP A 8 12.75 -15.66 -2.26
C TRP A 8 14.05 -14.86 -2.06
N ASP A 9 14.38 -13.98 -3.00
CA ASP A 9 15.52 -13.07 -2.90
C ASP A 9 15.19 -11.88 -2.00
N LYS A 10 15.32 -12.11 -0.69
CA LYS A 10 15.02 -11.10 0.35
C LYS A 10 15.86 -9.83 0.19
N GLU A 11 17.10 -9.96 -0.25
CA GLU A 11 18.00 -8.81 -0.43
C GLU A 11 17.53 -7.93 -1.59
N ALA A 12 17.28 -8.54 -2.75
CA ALA A 12 16.76 -7.81 -3.90
C ALA A 12 15.38 -7.20 -3.62
N MET A 13 14.51 -7.89 -2.88
CA MET A 13 13.21 -7.35 -2.47
C MET A 13 13.35 -6.14 -1.53
N GLY A 14 14.27 -6.20 -0.56
CA GLY A 14 14.59 -5.08 0.31
C GLY A 14 15.10 -3.88 -0.49
N LYS A 15 16.06 -4.10 -1.38
CA LYS A 15 16.61 -3.05 -2.24
C LYS A 15 15.53 -2.38 -3.09
N ARG A 16 14.59 -3.14 -3.65
CA ARG A 16 13.47 -2.57 -4.43
C ARG A 16 12.59 -1.65 -3.60
N LEU A 17 12.40 -1.95 -2.31
CA LEU A 17 11.64 -1.09 -1.41
C LEU A 17 12.39 0.21 -1.10
N ASP A 18 13.71 0.14 -0.89
CA ASP A 18 14.56 1.32 -0.69
C ASP A 18 14.60 2.20 -1.96
N ASP A 19 14.71 1.58 -3.13
CA ASP A 19 14.67 2.28 -4.42
C ASP A 19 13.35 3.01 -4.64
N LEU A 20 12.21 2.48 -4.16
CA LEU A 20 10.92 3.16 -4.24
C LEU A 20 10.90 4.46 -3.44
N VAL A 21 11.57 4.50 -2.28
CA VAL A 21 11.69 5.72 -1.47
C VAL A 21 12.51 6.79 -2.21
N LEU A 22 13.59 6.38 -2.87
CA LEU A 22 14.41 7.29 -3.68
C LEU A 22 13.63 7.84 -4.88
N VAL A 23 12.78 7.01 -5.48
CA VAL A 23 11.93 7.40 -6.62
C VAL A 23 10.82 8.37 -6.20
N GLU A 24 10.30 8.29 -4.97
CA GLU A 24 9.38 9.32 -4.44
C GLU A 24 10.00 10.72 -4.40
N GLN A 25 11.31 10.82 -4.17
CA GLN A 25 12.03 12.10 -4.21
C GLN A 25 12.14 12.68 -5.63
N GLN A 26 11.96 11.85 -6.66
CA GLN A 26 11.98 12.26 -8.07
C GLN A 26 10.58 12.65 -8.59
N GLY A 27 9.60 12.78 -7.69
CA GLY A 27 8.24 13.20 -8.02
C GLY A 27 7.28 12.05 -8.36
N ILE A 28 7.72 10.80 -8.32
CA ILE A 28 6.85 9.63 -8.55
C ILE A 28 6.20 9.23 -7.23
N THR A 29 4.88 9.41 -7.09
CA THR A 29 4.19 9.05 -5.84
C THR A 29 4.00 7.53 -5.73
N PHE A 30 4.43 6.93 -4.62
CA PHE A 30 4.22 5.51 -4.32
C PHE A 30 3.38 5.35 -3.05
N LYS A 31 2.28 4.61 -3.14
CA LYS A 31 1.44 4.23 -2.01
C LYS A 31 0.99 2.78 -2.14
N MET A 32 1.07 2.03 -1.05
CA MET A 32 0.69 0.63 -0.97
C MET A 32 -0.47 0.49 0.01
N PHE A 33 -1.67 0.30 -0.53
CA PHE A 33 -2.84 -0.04 0.26
C PHE A 33 -2.81 -1.52 0.62
N TYR A 34 -2.98 -1.82 1.90
CA TYR A 34 -3.14 -3.19 2.38
C TYR A 34 -4.36 -3.34 3.25
N VAL A 35 -4.92 -4.54 3.21
CA VAL A 35 -6.07 -4.86 4.03
C VAL A 35 -5.65 -5.27 5.42
N LEU A 36 -6.26 -4.65 6.43
CA LEU A 36 -6.16 -5.03 7.83
C LEU A 36 -7.45 -5.71 8.26
N LEU A 37 -7.37 -6.99 8.57
CA LEU A 37 -8.47 -7.73 9.18
C LEU A 37 -8.45 -7.50 10.69
N PRO A 38 -9.59 -7.17 11.31
CA PRO A 38 -9.68 -7.07 12.76
C PRO A 38 -9.46 -8.44 13.43
N PRO A 39 -9.15 -8.47 14.73
CA PRO A 39 -9.15 -9.70 15.51
C PRO A 39 -10.49 -10.45 15.41
N SER A 40 -10.46 -11.77 15.27
CA SER A 40 -11.62 -12.65 15.32
C SER A 40 -11.40 -13.76 16.34
N LEU A 41 -11.97 -13.58 17.53
CA LEU A 41 -11.82 -14.53 18.64
C LEU A 41 -12.66 -15.80 18.40
N PRO A 42 -12.19 -16.97 18.87
CA PRO A 42 -10.93 -17.20 19.61
C PRO A 42 -9.71 -17.48 18.73
N ALA A 43 -9.90 -17.73 17.43
CA ALA A 43 -8.85 -18.22 16.54
C ALA A 43 -7.75 -17.18 16.28
N PHE A 44 -8.11 -15.90 16.19
CA PHE A 44 -7.21 -14.82 15.80
C PHE A 44 -7.35 -13.63 16.77
N PRO A 45 -6.61 -13.64 17.90
CA PRO A 45 -6.71 -12.59 18.91
C PRO A 45 -6.03 -11.28 18.52
N SER A 46 -5.24 -11.26 17.44
CA SER A 46 -4.56 -10.08 16.92
C SER A 46 -5.04 -9.73 15.51
N PRO A 47 -4.94 -8.45 15.07
CA PRO A 47 -5.19 -8.08 13.69
C PRO A 47 -4.26 -8.82 12.73
N ARG A 48 -4.72 -9.03 11.50
CA ARG A 48 -3.99 -9.80 10.48
C ARG A 48 -3.90 -9.04 9.17
N THR A 49 -2.86 -9.32 8.38
CA THR A 49 -2.62 -8.71 7.07
C THR A 49 -2.14 -9.77 6.09
N PHE A 50 -2.49 -9.64 4.81
CA PHE A 50 -1.97 -10.51 3.75
C PHE A 50 -0.50 -10.22 3.43
N VAL A 51 -0.11 -8.95 3.48
CA VAL A 51 1.25 -8.50 3.18
C VAL A 51 2.12 -8.44 4.43
N VAL A 52 3.41 -8.67 4.25
CA VAL A 52 4.43 -8.38 5.26
C VAL A 52 4.68 -6.88 5.26
N LEU A 53 4.47 -6.23 6.40
CA LEU A 53 4.77 -4.81 6.56
C LEU A 53 6.29 -4.62 6.77
N PRO A 54 6.88 -3.55 6.21
CA PRO A 54 8.25 -3.21 6.53
C PRO A 54 8.35 -2.83 8.02
N PRO A 55 9.56 -2.89 8.60
CA PRO A 55 9.78 -2.37 9.94
C PRO A 55 9.30 -0.92 10.06
N ARG A 56 8.79 -0.51 11.22
CA ARG A 56 8.34 0.88 11.46
C ARG A 56 9.45 1.92 11.27
N SER A 57 10.71 1.50 11.40
CA SER A 57 11.90 2.33 11.14
C SER A 57 12.24 2.47 9.65
N SER A 58 11.60 1.68 8.77
CA SER A 58 11.85 1.77 7.33
C SER A 58 11.31 3.09 6.77
N PRO A 59 12.08 3.80 5.92
CA PRO A 59 11.61 4.99 5.22
C PRO A 59 10.40 4.73 4.31
N ALA A 60 10.16 3.48 3.91
CA ALA A 60 9.00 3.10 3.10
C ALA A 60 7.72 2.92 3.92
N PHE A 61 7.80 2.77 5.25
CA PHE A 61 6.66 2.52 6.12
C PHE A 61 5.53 3.56 5.97
N PRO A 62 5.80 4.89 5.85
CA PRO A 62 4.75 5.89 5.64
C PRO A 62 3.96 5.73 4.34
N SER A 63 4.49 4.99 3.36
CA SER A 63 3.80 4.73 2.09
C SER A 63 2.82 3.56 2.18
N TYR A 64 2.74 2.86 3.32
CA TYR A 64 1.83 1.75 3.56
C TYR A 64 0.56 2.26 4.25
N ILE A 65 -0.57 2.19 3.56
CA ILE A 65 -1.86 2.72 4.03
C ILE A 65 -2.81 1.58 4.34
N ILE A 66 -3.44 1.64 5.51
CA ILE A 66 -4.43 0.67 5.95
C ILE A 66 -5.73 0.89 5.17
N SER A 67 -6.23 -0.17 4.56
CA SER A 67 -7.62 -0.34 4.13
C SER A 67 -8.28 -1.32 5.09
N ARG A 68 -9.39 -0.93 5.73
CA ARG A 68 -10.09 -1.83 6.66
C ARG A 68 -11.02 -2.73 5.87
N ASN A 69 -11.04 -4.01 6.20
CA ASN A 69 -12.05 -4.95 5.72
C ASN A 69 -12.43 -5.88 6.88
N SER A 70 -13.65 -5.74 7.38
CA SER A 70 -14.18 -6.57 8.46
C SER A 70 -15.09 -7.70 7.97
N VAL A 71 -15.45 -7.69 6.68
CA VAL A 71 -16.37 -8.69 6.09
C VAL A 71 -15.66 -9.89 5.48
N ALA A 72 -14.36 -9.76 5.15
CA ALA A 72 -13.56 -10.86 4.63
C ALA A 72 -13.28 -11.94 5.71
N SER A 73 -13.34 -13.22 5.31
CA SER A 73 -13.08 -14.37 6.18
C SER A 73 -11.61 -14.54 6.57
N ASP A 74 -10.72 -14.20 5.65
CA ASP A 74 -9.29 -14.44 5.76
C ASP A 74 -8.50 -13.44 4.91
N GLU A 75 -7.19 -13.42 5.09
CA GLU A 75 -6.25 -12.50 4.47
C GLU A 75 -6.23 -12.64 2.93
N VAL A 76 -6.46 -13.84 2.40
CA VAL A 76 -6.45 -14.09 0.96
C VAL A 76 -7.70 -13.51 0.33
N GLN A 77 -8.88 -13.79 0.89
CA GLN A 77 -10.15 -13.21 0.43
C GLN A 77 -10.15 -11.69 0.58
N ALA A 78 -9.63 -11.19 1.69
CA ALA A 78 -9.48 -9.76 1.93
C ALA A 78 -8.62 -9.08 0.85
N HIS A 79 -7.49 -9.69 0.47
CA HIS A 79 -6.61 -9.16 -0.58
C HIS A 79 -7.25 -9.24 -1.96
N MET A 80 -7.85 -10.38 -2.32
CA MET A 80 -8.49 -10.58 -3.62
C MET A 80 -9.73 -9.70 -3.81
N GLY A 81 -10.51 -9.49 -2.75
CA GLY A 81 -11.74 -8.69 -2.77
C GLY A 81 -11.55 -7.22 -2.42
N MET A 82 -10.31 -6.74 -2.22
CA MET A 82 -10.09 -5.38 -1.69
C MET A 82 -10.65 -4.25 -2.57
N PHE A 83 -10.85 -4.50 -3.86
CA PHE A 83 -11.42 -3.56 -4.83
C PHE A 83 -12.86 -3.93 -5.24
N GLU A 84 -13.51 -4.85 -4.53
CA GLU A 84 -14.89 -5.23 -4.77
C GLU A 84 -15.79 -4.63 -3.67
N PRO A 85 -16.68 -3.67 -4.00
CA PRO A 85 -17.54 -3.00 -3.02
C PRO A 85 -18.38 -3.96 -2.18
N THR A 86 -18.80 -5.10 -2.76
CA THR A 86 -19.61 -6.09 -2.05
C THR A 86 -18.81 -6.97 -1.09
N GLN A 87 -17.48 -6.92 -1.16
CA GLN A 87 -16.55 -7.75 -0.37
C GLN A 87 -15.59 -6.92 0.50
N ASN A 88 -15.74 -5.59 0.51
CA ASN A 88 -14.92 -4.69 1.30
C ASN A 88 -15.75 -3.53 1.85
N ASP A 89 -16.07 -3.60 3.15
CA ASP A 89 -16.81 -2.56 3.88
C ASP A 89 -16.02 -1.25 4.05
N GLY A 90 -14.72 -1.22 3.73
CA GLY A 90 -13.90 -0.01 3.63
C GLY A 90 -13.64 0.47 2.19
N TYR A 91 -14.38 -0.05 1.19
CA TYR A 91 -14.15 0.28 -0.22
C TYR A 91 -14.30 1.79 -0.52
N TYR A 92 -15.26 2.45 0.12
CA TYR A 92 -15.51 3.87 -0.12
C TYR A 92 -14.36 4.74 0.42
N GLU A 93 -13.89 4.45 1.63
CA GLU A 93 -12.74 5.12 2.24
C GLU A 93 -11.47 4.90 1.42
N LEU A 94 -11.26 3.68 0.92
CA LEU A 94 -10.17 3.35 0.00
C LEU A 94 -10.20 4.25 -1.25
N GLY A 95 -11.36 4.43 -1.85
CA GLY A 95 -11.56 5.30 -3.00
C GLY A 95 -11.31 6.78 -2.68
N LEU A 96 -11.84 7.27 -1.57
CA LEU A 96 -11.63 8.66 -1.13
C LEU A 96 -10.15 8.96 -0.87
N GLU A 97 -9.46 8.04 -0.19
CA GLU A 97 -8.04 8.19 0.13
C GLU A 97 -7.18 8.14 -1.15
N THR A 98 -7.51 7.25 -2.09
CA THR A 98 -6.87 7.21 -3.41
C THR A 98 -7.05 8.53 -4.16
N ALA A 99 -8.26 9.08 -4.20
CA ALA A 99 -8.53 10.36 -4.85
C ALA A 99 -7.75 11.52 -4.20
N ARG A 100 -7.65 11.52 -2.86
CA ARG A 100 -6.84 12.48 -2.11
C ARG A 100 -5.37 12.42 -2.53
N ILE A 101 -4.78 11.23 -2.58
CA ILE A 101 -3.38 11.01 -2.97
C ILE A 101 -3.11 11.47 -4.40
N ILE A 102 -4.00 11.13 -5.34
CA ILE A 102 -3.86 11.53 -6.75
C ILE A 102 -3.89 13.06 -6.87
N ARG A 103 -4.84 13.72 -6.20
CA ARG A 103 -4.94 15.18 -6.19
C ARG A 103 -3.65 15.82 -5.67
N GLU A 104 -3.11 15.31 -4.57
CA GLU A 104 -1.87 15.82 -3.98
C GLU A 104 -0.66 15.58 -4.87
N ALA A 105 -0.58 14.41 -5.53
CA ALA A 105 0.46 14.12 -6.50
C ALA A 105 0.39 15.08 -7.71
N ALA A 106 -0.81 15.28 -8.26
CA ALA A 106 -1.02 16.20 -9.38
C ALA A 106 -0.65 17.65 -9.02
N ALA A 107 -1.00 18.11 -7.81
CA ALA A 107 -0.65 19.44 -7.33
C ALA A 107 0.88 19.63 -7.22
N ARG A 108 1.61 18.63 -6.69
CA ARG A 108 3.08 18.67 -6.63
C ARG A 108 3.71 18.71 -8.02
N SER A 109 3.21 17.92 -8.96
CA SER A 109 3.71 17.90 -10.35
C SER A 109 3.43 19.21 -11.08
N GLY A 110 2.26 19.84 -10.85
CA GLY A 110 1.90 21.12 -11.45
C GLY A 110 2.77 22.28 -10.98
N GLN A 111 3.22 22.27 -9.71
CA GLN A 111 4.16 23.27 -9.18
C GLN A 111 5.55 23.18 -9.85
N MET A 112 5.97 21.97 -10.25
CA MET A 112 7.26 21.74 -10.90
C MET A 112 7.35 22.35 -12.32
N HIS A 113 6.22 22.59 -12.98
CA HIS A 113 6.18 23.20 -14.32
C HIS A 113 6.17 24.75 -14.29
N SER A 114 5.92 25.37 -13.14
CA SER A 114 5.78 26.83 -13.03
C SER A 114 7.10 27.57 -12.73
N THR A 115 8.22 26.86 -12.55
CA THR A 115 9.51 27.45 -12.13
C THR A 115 10.55 27.57 -13.24
N VAL A 116 10.16 27.44 -14.52
CA VAL A 116 11.04 27.80 -15.64
C VAL A 116 10.68 29.23 -16.07
N PRO A 117 11.54 30.24 -15.80
CA PRO A 117 11.33 31.59 -16.34
C PRO A 117 11.53 31.58 -17.85
N ILE A 118 10.64 32.27 -18.56
CA ILE A 118 10.78 32.62 -19.98
C ILE A 118 11.76 33.79 -20.11
#